data_AF-A0A3D3UVI3-F1
#
_entry.id   AF-A0A3D3UVI3-F1
#
_cell.length_a   1.000
_cell.length_b   1.000
_cell.length_c   1.000
_cell.angle_alpha   90.00
_cell.angle_beta   90.00
_cell.angle_gamma   90.00
#
_symmetry.space_group_name_H-M   'P 1'
#
loop_
_entity.id
_entity.type
_entity.pdbx_description
1 polymer ?
#
loop_
_entity_poly.entity_id
_entity_poly.type
_entity_poly.pdbx_seq_one_letter_code
_entity_poly.pdbx_strand_id
1 'polypeptide(L)'
;MPEFRGQILQSCIYGVDIDGQAVEVTIMSLYLKMLEGRLPEHWQRDMLEARLLPSLDNNVRCGNSLISQTDFDRYWENKFKDLFGGDEDIRFRINAFDWTSQTRGFGRIFEEKQGFDCIIGNPPYIRVQELKKWEPEECEFYKDNYKAAAKGNYDIYVVFIEKSLNLLSQDGLMGFICPNKLLIKESL
;
A
#
# COMPACT_ATOMS: atom_id res chain seq x y z
N MET A 1 3.45 24.17 15.87
CA MET A 1 2.03 24.40 15.57
C MET A 1 1.45 23.06 15.10
N PRO A 2 0.41 22.51 15.74
CA PRO A 2 -0.29 21.29 15.28
C PRO A 2 -0.68 21.34 13.79
N GLU A 3 -1.05 22.53 13.31
CA GLU A 3 -1.35 22.82 11.89
C GLU A 3 -0.23 22.40 10.93
N PHE A 4 1.03 22.72 11.25
CA PHE A 4 2.18 22.34 10.41
C PHE A 4 2.40 20.82 10.37
N ARG A 5 2.23 20.14 11.51
CA ARG A 5 2.34 18.67 11.54
C ARG A 5 1.18 18.03 10.78
N GLY A 6 -0.02 18.60 10.87
CA GLY A 6 -1.17 18.18 10.08
C GLY A 6 -0.92 18.28 8.57
N GLN A 7 -0.34 19.40 8.12
CA GLN A 7 0.07 19.57 6.71
C GLN A 7 1.10 18.51 6.28
N ILE A 8 2.09 18.20 7.12
CA ILE A 8 3.04 17.11 6.84
C ILE A 8 2.31 15.78 6.66
N LEU A 9 1.39 15.44 7.57
CA LEU A 9 0.64 14.18 7.46
C LEU A 9 -0.17 14.11 6.16
N GLN A 10 -0.82 15.20 5.76
CA GLN A 10 -1.67 15.25 4.55
C GLN A 10 -0.88 15.29 3.23
N SER A 11 0.32 15.87 3.23
CA SER A 11 1.08 16.12 1.99
C SER A 11 2.31 15.23 1.80
N CYS A 12 2.75 14.52 2.85
CA CYS A 12 4.02 13.78 2.83
C CYS A 12 3.88 12.32 3.24
N ILE A 13 2.89 11.97 4.07
CA ILE A 13 2.77 10.60 4.59
C ILE A 13 1.65 9.87 3.86
N TYR A 14 1.99 8.74 3.26
CA TYR A 14 1.06 7.88 2.55
C TYR A 14 1.32 6.42 2.94
N GLY A 15 0.26 5.62 3.02
CA GLY A 15 0.35 4.22 3.42
C GLY A 15 -0.79 3.39 2.85
N VAL A 16 -0.49 2.13 2.53
CA VAL A 16 -1.47 1.13 2.14
C VAL A 16 -1.26 -0.10 3.00
N ASP A 17 -2.33 -0.58 3.62
CA ASP A 17 -2.34 -1.85 4.35
C ASP A 17 -3.52 -2.71 3.86
N ILE A 18 -3.35 -4.03 3.83
CA ILE A 18 -4.43 -4.94 3.42
C ILE A 18 -5.48 -5.10 4.52
N ASP A 19 -5.10 -4.89 5.78
CA ASP A 19 -6.00 -4.96 6.93
C ASP A 19 -6.56 -3.57 7.27
N GLY A 20 -7.87 -3.43 7.14
CA GLY A 20 -8.57 -2.19 7.51
C GLY A 20 -8.40 -1.81 8.97
N GLN A 21 -8.21 -2.76 9.89
CA GLN A 21 -7.94 -2.46 11.29
C GLN A 21 -6.55 -1.83 11.47
N ALA A 22 -5.56 -2.31 10.73
CA ALA A 22 -4.21 -1.74 10.73
C ALA A 22 -4.20 -0.31 10.18
N VAL A 23 -5.04 -0.01 9.18
CA VAL A 23 -5.26 1.36 8.67
C VAL A 23 -5.76 2.28 9.77
N GLU A 24 -6.83 1.90 10.47
CA GLU A 24 -7.42 2.71 11.55
C GLU A 24 -6.43 2.94 12.70
N VAL A 25 -5.72 1.89 13.11
CA VAL A 25 -4.67 1.98 14.14
C VAL A 25 -3.53 2.90 13.69
N THR A 26 -3.15 2.86 12.42
CA THR A 26 -2.12 3.73 11.84
C THR A 26 -2.57 5.19 11.88
N ILE A 27 -3.79 5.49 11.45
CA ILE A 27 -4.37 6.85 11.48
C ILE A 27 -4.38 7.38 12.92
N MET A 28 -4.86 6.59 13.88
CA MET A 28 -4.86 6.94 15.30
C MET A 28 -3.45 7.23 15.83
N SER A 29 -2.48 6.38 15.48
CA SER A 29 -1.08 6.54 15.89
C SER A 29 -0.45 7.81 15.32
N LEU A 30 -0.74 8.14 14.07
CA LEU A 30 -0.30 9.38 13.43
C LEU A 30 -0.91 10.61 14.13
N TYR A 31 -2.20 10.58 14.50
CA TYR A 31 -2.82 11.67 15.27
C TYR A 31 -2.20 11.82 16.66
N LEU A 32 -1.98 10.73 17.39
CA LEU A 32 -1.31 10.78 18.70
C LEU A 32 0.09 11.39 18.57
N LYS A 33 0.86 10.99 17.54
CA LYS A 33 2.19 11.55 17.28
C LYS A 33 2.15 13.02 16.89
N MET A 34 1.15 13.44 16.11
CA MET A 34 0.93 14.83 15.74
C MET A 34 0.69 15.71 16.97
N LEU A 35 -0.11 15.22 17.92
CA LEU A 35 -0.48 15.91 19.15
C LEU A 35 0.61 15.84 20.25
N GLU A 36 1.59 14.95 20.11
CA GLU A 36 2.62 14.73 21.12
C GLU A 36 3.38 16.04 21.45
N GLY A 37 3.35 16.39 22.74
CA GLY A 37 4.14 17.47 23.33
C GLY A 37 3.49 18.86 23.32
N ARG A 38 2.33 19.09 22.69
CA ARG A 38 1.66 20.40 22.66
C ARG A 38 0.15 20.29 22.42
N LEU A 39 -0.60 19.99 23.48
CA LEU A 39 -2.05 20.25 23.50
C LEU A 39 -2.26 21.71 23.93
N PRO A 40 -3.02 22.54 23.17
CA PRO A 40 -3.44 23.86 23.64
C PRO A 40 -4.14 23.77 25.00
N GLU A 41 -4.09 24.81 25.83
CA GLU A 41 -4.76 24.84 27.14
C GLU A 41 -6.27 24.52 27.06
N HIS A 42 -6.88 24.66 25.88
CA HIS A 42 -8.29 24.36 25.59
C HIS A 42 -8.50 23.27 24.53
N TRP A 43 -7.58 22.31 24.42
CA TRP A 43 -7.63 21.22 23.42
C TRP A 43 -8.96 20.46 23.39
N GLN A 44 -9.66 20.34 24.53
CA GLN A 44 -10.97 19.67 24.62
C GLN A 44 -12.03 20.39 23.79
N ARG A 45 -11.97 21.73 23.73
CA ARG A 45 -12.89 22.56 22.94
C ARG A 45 -12.51 22.53 21.46
N ASP A 46 -11.21 22.64 21.16
CA ASP A 46 -10.69 22.62 19.78
C ASP A 46 -10.84 21.24 19.10
N MET A 47 -10.84 20.16 19.89
CA MET A 47 -11.09 18.79 19.42
C MET A 47 -12.59 18.59 19.12
N LEU A 48 -13.48 19.19 19.92
CA LEU A 48 -14.92 19.18 19.69
C LEU A 48 -15.32 19.97 18.43
N GLU A 49 -14.53 20.98 18.04
CA GLU A 49 -14.74 21.77 16.82
C GLU A 49 -14.16 21.11 15.55
N ALA A 50 -13.62 19.88 15.61
CA ALA A 50 -13.02 19.14 14.49
C ALA A 50 -11.89 19.90 13.74
N ARG A 51 -11.30 20.93 14.35
CA ARG A 51 -10.26 21.78 13.73
C ARG A 51 -8.83 21.28 13.93
N LEU A 52 -8.63 20.34 14.86
CA LEU A 52 -7.29 19.85 15.21
C LEU A 52 -6.83 18.63 14.41
N LEU A 53 -7.74 17.79 13.91
CA LEU A 53 -7.41 16.54 13.23
C LEU A 53 -7.71 16.65 11.74
N PRO A 54 -6.69 16.74 10.87
CA PRO A 54 -6.93 16.70 9.42
C PRO A 54 -7.45 15.32 9.00
N SER A 55 -8.34 15.23 8.02
CA SER A 55 -8.69 13.92 7.42
C SER A 55 -7.44 13.31 6.75
N LEU A 56 -7.21 12.02 7.03
CA LEU A 56 -6.14 11.19 6.46
C LEU A 56 -6.68 10.08 5.53
N ASP A 57 -7.96 10.14 5.15
CA ASP A 57 -8.61 9.13 4.30
C ASP A 57 -7.98 9.05 2.90
N ASN A 58 -7.31 10.13 2.48
CA ASN A 58 -6.56 10.20 1.23
C ASN A 58 -5.08 9.81 1.36
N ASN A 59 -4.62 9.54 2.58
CA ASN A 59 -3.22 9.32 2.92
C ASN A 59 -2.97 7.86 3.32
N VAL A 60 -3.78 7.32 4.23
CA VAL A 60 -3.66 5.93 4.68
C VAL A 60 -4.90 5.17 4.22
N ARG A 61 -4.71 4.10 3.45
CA ARG A 61 -5.80 3.40 2.75
C ARG A 61 -5.73 1.89 2.90
N CYS A 62 -6.90 1.25 2.88
CA CYS A 62 -7.03 -0.20 2.86
C CYS A 62 -6.94 -0.71 1.42
N GLY A 63 -6.11 -1.71 1.15
CA GLY A 63 -5.97 -2.32 -0.16
C GLY A 63 -4.73 -3.22 -0.32
N ASN A 64 -4.76 -4.06 -1.35
CA ASN A 64 -3.61 -4.85 -1.77
C ASN A 64 -2.69 -4.00 -2.65
N SER A 65 -1.62 -3.50 -2.05
CA SER A 65 -0.62 -2.65 -2.72
C SER A 65 0.10 -3.36 -3.89
N LEU A 66 0.17 -4.69 -3.89
CA LEU A 66 0.78 -5.48 -4.98
C LEU A 66 -0.14 -5.65 -6.19
N ILE A 67 -1.43 -5.37 -6.07
CA ILE A 67 -2.38 -5.59 -7.15
C ILE A 67 -2.98 -4.24 -7.53
N SER A 68 -2.61 -3.72 -8.70
CA SER A 68 -3.24 -2.52 -9.25
C SER A 68 -4.65 -2.84 -9.71
N GLN A 69 -5.64 -2.04 -9.31
CA GLN A 69 -7.03 -2.20 -9.75
C GLN A 69 -7.13 -2.30 -11.28
N THR A 70 -6.41 -1.44 -12.02
CA THR A 70 -6.42 -1.42 -13.48
C THR A 70 -5.89 -2.71 -14.12
N ASP A 71 -4.83 -3.27 -13.54
CA ASP A 71 -4.22 -4.51 -14.03
C ASP A 71 -5.06 -5.71 -13.64
N PHE A 72 -5.67 -5.67 -12.45
CA PHE A 72 -6.57 -6.69 -11.97
C PHE A 72 -7.87 -6.76 -12.78
N ASP A 73 -8.48 -5.63 -13.13
CA ASP A 73 -9.67 -5.60 -13.98
C ASP A 73 -9.37 -6.23 -15.34
N ARG A 74 -8.22 -5.90 -15.95
CA ARG A 74 -7.77 -6.55 -17.20
C ARG A 74 -7.52 -8.05 -17.03
N TYR A 75 -6.87 -8.45 -15.94
CA TYR A 75 -6.64 -9.86 -15.62
C TYR A 75 -7.96 -10.61 -15.46
N TRP A 76 -8.91 -10.03 -14.74
CA TRP A 76 -10.23 -10.59 -14.46
C TRP A 76 -11.03 -10.79 -15.74
N GLU A 77 -11.15 -9.76 -16.58
CA GLU A 77 -11.86 -9.82 -17.86
C GLU A 77 -11.27 -10.90 -18.80
N ASN A 78 -9.94 -11.03 -18.83
CA ASN A 78 -9.28 -12.02 -19.68
C ASN A 78 -9.50 -13.46 -19.18
N LYS A 79 -9.49 -13.67 -17.87
CA LYS A 79 -9.62 -14.99 -17.23
C LYS A 79 -11.08 -15.44 -17.17
N PHE A 80 -11.99 -14.52 -16.88
CA PHE A 80 -13.41 -14.74 -16.72
C PHE A 80 -14.18 -14.01 -17.83
N LYS A 81 -14.18 -14.62 -19.02
CA LYS A 81 -14.77 -14.04 -20.25
C LYS A 81 -16.31 -13.92 -20.22
N ASP A 82 -16.97 -14.62 -19.31
CA ASP A 82 -18.42 -14.62 -19.17
C ASP A 82 -18.85 -13.64 -18.06
N LEU A 83 -19.95 -12.89 -18.25
CA LEU A 83 -20.47 -11.90 -17.30
C LEU A 83 -20.78 -12.45 -15.89
N PHE A 84 -20.88 -13.78 -15.75
CA PHE A 84 -21.11 -14.51 -14.50
C PHE A 84 -19.94 -15.42 -14.13
N GLY A 85 -18.82 -15.30 -14.83
CA GLY A 85 -17.58 -16.00 -14.53
C GLY A 85 -16.82 -15.29 -13.43
N GLY A 86 -16.48 -16.03 -12.39
CA GLY A 86 -15.70 -15.51 -11.26
C GLY A 86 -16.56 -15.28 -10.02
N ASP A 87 -16.01 -15.66 -8.88
CA ASP A 87 -16.64 -15.50 -7.58
C ASP A 87 -16.43 -14.05 -7.12
N GLU A 88 -17.51 -13.27 -6.99
CA GLU A 88 -17.43 -11.88 -6.50
C GLU A 88 -16.75 -11.78 -5.14
N ASP A 89 -16.82 -12.84 -4.32
CA ASP A 89 -16.12 -12.91 -3.04
C ASP A 89 -14.60 -12.91 -3.25
N ILE A 90 -14.07 -13.49 -4.33
CA ILE A 90 -12.64 -13.41 -4.67
C ILE A 90 -12.27 -11.96 -5.00
N ARG A 91 -13.06 -11.28 -5.81
CA ARG A 91 -12.80 -9.88 -6.18
C ARG A 91 -12.80 -8.97 -4.96
N PHE A 92 -13.73 -9.19 -4.03
CA PHE A 92 -13.77 -8.47 -2.76
C PHE A 92 -12.57 -8.80 -1.87
N ARG A 93 -12.20 -10.08 -1.72
CA ARG A 93 -11.07 -10.51 -0.88
C ARG A 93 -9.71 -9.98 -1.36
N ILE A 94 -9.50 -9.94 -2.67
CA ILE A 94 -8.25 -9.43 -3.26
C ILE A 94 -8.05 -7.94 -2.93
N ASN A 95 -9.15 -7.18 -2.85
CA ASN A 95 -9.13 -5.77 -2.43
C ASN A 95 -8.05 -4.95 -3.16
N ALA A 96 -8.01 -5.02 -4.50
CA ALA A 96 -6.97 -4.39 -5.31
C ALA A 96 -6.88 -2.87 -5.07
N PHE A 97 -5.65 -2.34 -5.05
CA PHE A 97 -5.43 -0.92 -4.80
C PHE A 97 -5.39 -0.12 -6.11
N ASP A 98 -6.16 0.96 -6.19
CA ASP A 98 -6.25 1.81 -7.37
C ASP A 98 -5.14 2.88 -7.38
N TRP A 99 -3.93 2.49 -7.79
CA TRP A 99 -2.77 3.40 -7.87
C TRP A 99 -2.98 4.61 -8.78
N THR A 100 -3.89 4.51 -9.75
CA THR A 100 -4.13 5.54 -10.77
C THR A 100 -5.18 6.56 -10.35
N SER A 101 -6.08 6.20 -9.44
CA SER A 101 -7.14 7.11 -9.00
C SER A 101 -6.58 8.28 -8.19
N GLN A 102 -6.95 9.49 -8.58
CA GLN A 102 -6.65 10.71 -7.84
C GLN A 102 -7.49 10.88 -6.55
N THR A 103 -8.57 10.11 -6.39
CA THR A 103 -9.54 10.27 -5.28
C THR A 103 -9.65 9.03 -4.40
N ARG A 104 -9.34 7.84 -4.93
CA ARG A 104 -9.40 6.56 -4.21
C ARG A 104 -8.04 5.91 -4.02
N GLY A 105 -7.00 6.45 -4.64
CA GLY A 105 -5.62 6.03 -4.42
C GLY A 105 -4.67 7.21 -4.54
N PHE A 106 -3.49 6.97 -5.12
CA PHE A 106 -2.38 7.91 -5.08
C PHE A 106 -2.03 8.50 -6.45
N GLY A 107 -2.99 8.53 -7.38
CA GLY A 107 -2.77 9.00 -8.76
C GLY A 107 -2.16 10.40 -8.85
N ARG A 108 -2.53 11.31 -7.94
CA ARG A 108 -1.97 12.68 -7.88
C ARG A 108 -0.45 12.70 -7.68
N ILE A 109 0.09 11.75 -6.93
CA ILE A 109 1.54 11.67 -6.68
C ILE A 109 2.28 11.35 -7.98
N PHE A 110 1.74 10.44 -8.79
CA PHE A 110 2.37 10.06 -10.06
C PHE A 110 2.20 11.14 -11.14
N GLU A 111 1.08 11.86 -11.13
CA GLU A 111 0.84 12.96 -12.06
C GLU A 111 1.69 14.21 -11.73
N GLU A 112 1.80 14.57 -10.45
CA GLU A 112 2.48 15.78 -10.02
C GLU A 112 3.99 15.58 -9.78
N LYS A 113 4.38 14.41 -9.25
CA LYS A 113 5.76 14.13 -8.78
C LYS A 113 6.43 12.94 -9.46
N GLN A 114 5.74 12.26 -10.38
CA GLN A 114 6.27 11.09 -11.10
C GLN A 114 6.68 9.91 -10.22
N GLY A 115 6.22 9.85 -8.97
CA GLY A 115 6.50 8.78 -8.01
C GLY A 115 6.81 9.29 -6.61
N PHE A 116 7.16 8.36 -5.73
CA PHE A 116 7.54 8.68 -4.35
C PHE A 116 9.02 9.06 -4.23
N ASP A 117 9.32 10.08 -3.43
CA ASP A 117 10.70 10.45 -3.06
C ASP A 117 11.33 9.41 -2.14
N CYS A 118 10.52 8.75 -1.31
CA CYS A 118 10.96 7.73 -0.37
C CYS A 118 9.87 6.70 -0.16
N ILE A 119 10.23 5.41 -0.19
CA ILE A 119 9.36 4.31 0.19
C ILE A 119 10.06 3.50 1.28
N ILE A 120 9.37 3.33 2.41
CA ILE A 120 9.83 2.49 3.51
C ILE A 120 8.82 1.39 3.79
N GLY A 121 9.29 0.26 4.29
CA GLY A 121 8.40 -0.86 4.54
C GLY A 121 9.03 -2.01 5.31
N ASN A 122 8.15 -2.77 5.94
CA ASN A 122 8.47 -4.08 6.49
C ASN A 122 7.55 -5.10 5.82
N PRO A 123 7.89 -5.54 4.58
CA PRO A 123 7.01 -6.41 3.81
C PRO A 123 6.84 -7.78 4.49
N PRO A 124 5.75 -8.52 4.20
CA PRO A 124 5.51 -9.84 4.77
C PRO A 124 6.56 -10.88 4.33
N TYR A 125 6.92 -11.78 5.25
CA TYR A 125 7.94 -12.83 5.02
C TYR A 125 7.30 -14.19 4.76
N ILE A 126 6.48 -14.25 3.71
CA ILE A 126 5.71 -15.44 3.34
C ILE A 126 6.27 -16.03 2.04
N ARG A 127 6.46 -17.34 2.02
CA ARG A 127 6.83 -18.08 0.80
C ARG A 127 5.61 -18.22 -0.11
N VAL A 128 5.81 -18.12 -1.43
CA VAL A 128 4.72 -18.27 -2.40
C VAL A 128 3.97 -19.60 -2.27
N GLN A 129 4.63 -20.70 -1.86
CA GLN A 129 3.96 -21.99 -1.67
C GLN A 129 2.96 -21.97 -0.51
N GLU A 130 3.25 -21.21 0.55
CA GLU A 130 2.31 -21.05 1.66
C GLU A 130 1.19 -20.10 1.25
N LEU A 131 1.52 -18.97 0.61
CA LEU A 131 0.52 -18.02 0.11
C LEU A 131 -0.46 -18.69 -0.85
N LYS A 132 0.03 -19.53 -1.77
CA LYS A 132 -0.80 -20.23 -2.77
C LYS A 132 -1.86 -21.15 -2.14
N LYS A 133 -1.67 -21.62 -0.91
CA LYS A 133 -2.68 -22.44 -0.21
C LYS A 133 -3.91 -21.61 0.20
N TRP A 134 -3.73 -20.32 0.45
CA TRP A 134 -4.76 -19.42 0.94
C TRP A 134 -5.27 -18.48 -0.16
N GLU A 135 -4.35 -17.93 -0.96
CA GLU A 135 -4.61 -16.94 -2.01
C GLU A 135 -4.00 -17.38 -3.35
N PRO A 136 -4.56 -18.44 -3.98
CA PRO A 136 -4.05 -18.96 -5.25
C PRO A 136 -4.16 -17.92 -6.38
N GLU A 137 -5.20 -17.09 -6.39
CA GLU A 137 -5.44 -16.15 -7.48
C GLU A 137 -4.50 -14.94 -7.45
N GLU A 138 -4.16 -14.44 -6.26
CA GLU A 138 -3.09 -13.46 -6.13
C GLU A 138 -1.76 -14.01 -6.65
N CYS A 139 -1.44 -15.28 -6.33
CA CYS A 139 -0.21 -15.90 -6.79
C CYS A 139 -0.13 -16.02 -8.32
N GLU A 140 -1.24 -16.32 -8.99
CA GLU A 140 -1.29 -16.34 -10.46
C GLU A 140 -1.18 -14.91 -11.02
N PHE A 141 -1.88 -13.93 -10.45
CA PHE A 141 -1.71 -12.52 -10.83
C PHE A 141 -0.25 -12.07 -10.70
N TYR A 142 0.44 -12.42 -9.60
CA TYR A 142 1.82 -12.02 -9.39
C TYR A 142 2.76 -12.57 -10.47
N LYS A 143 2.60 -13.85 -10.86
CA LYS A 143 3.44 -14.46 -11.90
C LYS A 143 3.33 -13.74 -13.24
N ASP A 144 2.13 -13.28 -13.58
CA ASP A 144 1.87 -12.62 -14.86
C ASP A 144 2.34 -11.16 -14.89
N ASN A 145 2.43 -10.52 -13.71
CA ASN A 145 2.68 -9.07 -13.60
C ASN A 145 4.05 -8.69 -13.01
N TYR A 146 4.78 -9.63 -12.41
CA TYR A 146 6.07 -9.37 -11.76
C TYR A 146 7.17 -10.32 -12.24
N LYS A 147 8.32 -9.76 -12.61
CA LYS A 147 9.49 -10.53 -13.04
C LYS A 147 10.02 -11.41 -11.91
N ALA A 148 9.99 -10.91 -10.68
CA ALA A 148 10.37 -11.66 -9.49
C ALA A 148 9.50 -12.91 -9.27
N ALA A 149 8.23 -12.86 -9.69
CA ALA A 149 7.28 -13.96 -9.51
C ALA A 149 7.31 -14.98 -10.65
N ALA A 150 7.74 -14.58 -11.86
CA ALA A 150 7.73 -15.43 -13.06
C ALA A 150 8.53 -16.74 -12.91
N LYS A 151 9.57 -16.77 -12.07
CA LYS A 151 10.38 -17.98 -11.80
C LYS A 151 9.70 -19.02 -10.89
N GLY A 152 8.51 -18.72 -10.37
CA GLY A 152 7.64 -19.66 -9.64
C GLY A 152 8.02 -19.96 -8.19
N ASN A 153 9.26 -19.69 -7.75
CA ASN A 153 9.67 -19.85 -6.35
C ASN A 153 10.32 -18.57 -5.80
N TYR A 154 9.56 -17.86 -4.97
CA TYR A 154 9.97 -16.59 -4.38
C TYR A 154 9.32 -16.40 -3.00
N ASP A 155 9.88 -15.47 -2.23
CA ASP A 155 9.27 -14.93 -1.03
C ASP A 155 8.55 -13.62 -1.41
N ILE A 156 7.35 -13.37 -0.90
CA ILE A 156 6.49 -12.27 -1.35
C ILE A 156 7.14 -10.89 -1.21
N TYR A 157 8.05 -10.70 -0.24
CA TYR A 157 8.78 -9.43 -0.07
C TYR A 157 9.57 -9.02 -1.32
N VAL A 158 9.97 -9.95 -2.18
CA VAL A 158 10.66 -9.63 -3.44
C VAL A 158 9.70 -8.95 -4.43
N VAL A 159 8.43 -9.34 -4.43
CA VAL A 159 7.38 -8.69 -5.23
C VAL A 159 7.11 -7.28 -4.71
N PHE A 160 7.12 -7.10 -3.37
CA PHE A 160 7.06 -5.76 -2.77
C PHE A 160 8.24 -4.88 -3.19
N ILE A 161 9.46 -5.41 -3.22
CA ILE A 161 10.64 -4.68 -3.70
C ILE A 161 10.44 -4.24 -5.16
N GLU A 162 10.07 -5.17 -6.05
CA GLU A 162 9.83 -4.83 -7.47
C GLU A 162 8.72 -3.79 -7.63
N LYS A 163 7.61 -3.95 -6.92
CA LYS A 163 6.51 -2.98 -6.91
C LYS A 163 6.98 -1.61 -6.43
N SER A 164 7.69 -1.54 -5.31
CA SER A 164 8.18 -0.29 -4.75
C SER A 164 9.18 0.41 -5.68
N LEU A 165 10.10 -0.32 -6.30
CA LEU A 165 11.01 0.25 -7.31
C LEU A 165 10.26 0.89 -8.49
N ASN A 166 9.14 0.29 -8.92
CA ASN A 166 8.30 0.86 -9.98
C ASN A 166 7.47 2.08 -9.54
N LEU A 167 7.31 2.31 -8.22
CA LEU A 167 6.54 3.43 -7.67
C LEU A 167 7.45 4.61 -7.26
N LEU A 168 8.76 4.41 -7.20
CA LEU A 168 9.71 5.47 -6.88
C LEU A 168 9.81 6.46 -8.04
N SER A 169 10.05 7.72 -7.67
CA SER A 169 10.57 8.71 -8.61
C SER A 169 12.00 8.36 -9.03
N GLN A 170 12.53 9.04 -10.05
CA GLN A 170 13.85 8.76 -10.63
C GLN A 170 14.99 8.73 -9.60
N ASP A 171 14.96 9.63 -8.61
CA ASP A 171 15.98 9.75 -7.55
C ASP A 171 15.45 9.27 -6.19
N GLY A 172 14.34 8.53 -6.20
CA GLY A 172 13.67 8.05 -5.00
C GLY A 172 14.49 7.01 -4.24
N LEU A 173 14.36 7.02 -2.91
CA LEU A 173 15.04 6.07 -2.04
C LEU A 173 14.09 5.00 -1.50
N MET A 174 14.57 3.76 -1.39
CA MET A 174 13.82 2.66 -0.79
C MET A 174 14.56 2.11 0.44
N GLY A 175 13.83 1.98 1.55
CA GLY A 175 14.35 1.41 2.80
C GLY A 175 13.46 0.32 3.35
N PHE A 176 13.83 -0.94 3.14
CA PHE A 176 13.05 -2.10 3.59
C PHE A 176 13.76 -2.92 4.65
N ILE A 177 12.98 -3.42 5.62
CA ILE A 177 13.44 -4.50 6.50
C ILE A 177 13.19 -5.81 5.76
N CYS A 178 14.26 -6.53 5.41
CA CYS A 178 14.17 -7.79 4.68
C CYS A 178 14.96 -8.90 5.38
N PRO A 179 14.58 -10.18 5.18
CA PRO A 179 15.35 -11.31 5.69
C PRO A 179 16.75 -11.35 5.06
N ASN A 180 17.76 -11.74 5.83
CA ASN A 180 19.17 -11.89 5.38
C ASN A 180 19.33 -12.76 4.11
N LYS A 181 18.39 -13.68 3.86
CA LYS A 181 18.32 -14.53 2.67
C LYS A 181 18.42 -13.73 1.36
N LEU A 182 17.94 -12.48 1.35
CA LEU A 182 18.06 -11.59 0.20
C LEU A 182 19.51 -11.36 -0.22
N LEU A 183 20.43 -11.23 0.74
CA LEU A 183 21.86 -10.99 0.49
C LEU A 183 22.66 -12.26 0.19
N ILE A 184 22.09 -13.43 0.47
CA ILE A 184 22.78 -14.73 0.41
C ILE A 184 22.47 -15.47 -0.91
N LYS A 185 21.39 -15.12 -1.61
CA LYS A 185 21.08 -15.71 -2.92
C LYS A 185 21.96 -15.09 -4.01
N GLU A 186 23.01 -15.79 -4.39
CA GLU A 186 23.62 -15.64 -5.70
C GLU A 186 22.55 -15.94 -6.77
N SER A 187 22.39 -15.06 -7.76
CA SER A 187 21.48 -15.11 -8.92
C SER A 187 20.00 -14.72 -8.71
N LEU A 188 19.71 -13.43 -8.93
CA LEU A 188 18.48 -12.96 -9.58
C LEU A 188 18.55 -13.24 -11.08
#